data_AF-A0A358L3C1-F1
#
_entry.id   AF-A0A358L3C1-F1
#
_cell.length_a   1.000
_cell.length_b   1.000
_cell.length_c   1.000
_cell.angle_alpha   90.00
_cell.angle_beta   90.00
_cell.angle_gamma   90.00
#
_symmetry.space_group_name_H-M   'P 1'
#
loop_
_entity.id
_entity.type
_entity.pdbx_description
1 polymer ?
#
loop_
_entity_poly.entity_id
_entity_poly.type
_entity_poly.pdbx_seq_one_letter_code
_entity_poly.pdbx_strand_id
1 'polypeptide(L)'
;YRSGLGIPAEPLFRSGYKVQGRESEAAETLLADALALEAAGAQMVVLECVPVALAQRVTEALAIPVIGIGAGNVTDGQILVMHDAFGITGGHIPKFVKNFLLETGEMRAAVRQYVAEVEAGTYPAEEHSFH
;
A
#
# COMPACT_ATOMS: atom_id res chain seq x y z
N TYR A 1 34.95 -22.03 3.31
CA TYR A 1 34.48 -21.56 1.98
C TYR A 1 33.00 -21.27 2.11
N ARG A 2 32.63 -19.98 2.10
CA ARG A 2 31.24 -19.50 2.24
C ARG A 2 30.55 -19.51 0.87
N SER A 3 29.29 -19.95 0.81
CA SER A 3 28.31 -19.42 -0.15
C SER A 3 26.92 -19.62 0.44
N GLY A 4 26.59 -18.79 1.44
CA GLY A 4 25.23 -18.68 1.96
C GLY A 4 24.40 -17.84 1.01
N LEU A 5 23.44 -18.47 0.32
CA LEU A 5 22.27 -17.78 -0.21
C LEU A 5 21.34 -17.52 1.00
N GLY A 6 21.66 -16.47 1.77
CA GLY A 6 20.75 -15.97 2.77
C GLY A 6 19.68 -15.16 2.06
N ILE A 7 18.56 -15.79 1.72
CA ILE A 7 17.29 -15.05 1.70
C ILE A 7 17.17 -14.48 3.11
N PRO A 8 17.11 -13.16 3.33
CA PRO A 8 16.83 -12.65 4.67
C PRO A 8 15.51 -13.27 5.12
N ALA A 9 15.56 -14.09 6.18
CA ALA A 9 14.43 -14.81 6.74
C ALA A 9 13.54 -13.91 7.62
N GLU A 10 13.63 -12.59 7.45
CA GLU A 10 12.77 -11.64 8.12
C GLU A 10 11.55 -11.38 7.23
N PRO A 11 10.32 -11.56 7.74
CA PRO A 11 9.15 -11.12 6.98
C PRO A 11 9.25 -9.61 6.79
N LEU A 12 9.26 -9.16 5.52
CA LEU A 12 9.08 -7.75 5.14
C LEU A 12 7.76 -7.16 5.69
N PHE A 13 6.85 -8.03 6.11
CA PHE A 13 5.66 -7.67 6.86
C PHE A 13 6.00 -7.27 8.31
N ARG A 14 6.49 -6.04 8.51
CA ARG A 14 6.45 -5.41 9.83
C ARG A 14 5.00 -5.02 10.14
N SER A 15 4.25 -5.96 10.70
CA SER A 15 2.88 -5.78 11.18
C SER A 15 2.79 -4.58 12.14
N GLY A 16 2.04 -3.55 11.72
CA GLY A 16 1.69 -2.37 12.51
C GLY A 16 1.65 -1.09 11.66
N TYR A 17 0.78 -0.14 12.00
CA TYR A 17 0.56 1.14 11.29
C TYR A 17 1.76 2.12 11.31
N LYS A 18 2.99 1.63 11.36
CA LYS A 18 4.21 2.45 11.34
C LYS A 18 4.66 2.64 9.90
N VAL A 19 4.86 3.92 9.55
CA VAL A 19 5.37 4.28 8.23
C VAL A 19 6.76 3.67 8.00
N GLN A 20 6.93 2.95 6.91
CA GLN A 20 8.18 2.30 6.51
C GLN A 20 8.93 3.15 5.47
N GLY A 21 10.26 3.00 5.35
CA GLY A 21 11.02 3.67 4.28
C GLY A 21 11.19 5.19 4.42
N ARG A 22 11.07 5.74 5.63
CA ARG A 22 11.33 7.18 5.90
C ARG A 22 12.81 7.55 5.81
N GLU A 23 13.68 6.65 6.25
CA GLU A 23 15.13 6.83 6.19
C GLU A 23 15.63 6.35 4.83
N SER A 24 16.62 7.05 4.26
CA SER A 24 17.13 6.75 2.91
C SER A 24 17.58 5.29 2.78
N GLU A 25 18.23 4.72 3.79
CA GLU A 25 18.70 3.33 3.76
C GLU A 25 17.52 2.33 3.77
N ALA A 26 16.47 2.62 4.55
CA ALA A 26 15.26 1.83 4.58
C ALA A 26 14.49 1.91 3.25
N ALA A 27 14.51 3.08 2.60
CA ALA A 27 13.90 3.29 1.29
C ALA A 27 14.60 2.47 0.19
N GLU A 28 15.93 2.49 0.16
CA GLU A 28 16.71 1.68 -0.80
C GLU A 28 16.55 0.19 -0.55
N THR A 29 16.51 -0.23 0.72
CA THR A 29 16.24 -1.64 1.08
C THR A 29 14.87 -2.09 0.55
N LEU A 30 13.82 -1.29 0.79
CA LEU A 30 12.47 -1.62 0.32
C LEU A 30 12.39 -1.74 -1.21
N LEU A 31 13.05 -0.83 -1.94
CA LEU A 31 13.11 -0.90 -3.40
C LEU A 31 13.85 -2.15 -3.88
N ALA A 32 15.00 -2.47 -3.26
CA ALA A 32 15.77 -3.66 -3.59
C ALA A 32 14.97 -4.95 -3.33
N ASP A 33 14.24 -5.00 -2.22
CA ASP A 33 13.39 -6.13 -1.87
C ASP A 33 12.22 -6.32 -2.85
N ALA A 34 11.57 -5.23 -3.27
CA ALA A 34 10.51 -5.28 -4.28
C ALA A 34 11.01 -5.84 -5.62
N LEU A 35 12.20 -5.40 -6.07
CA LEU A 35 12.85 -5.92 -7.27
C LEU A 35 13.27 -7.39 -7.13
N ALA A 36 13.73 -7.79 -5.93
CA ALA A 36 14.09 -9.17 -5.65
C ALA A 36 12.86 -10.10 -5.69
N LEU A 37 11.70 -9.64 -5.20
CA LEU A 37 10.43 -10.37 -5.27
C LEU A 37 9.98 -10.55 -6.73
N GLU A 38 10.05 -9.50 -7.53
CA GLU A 38 9.76 -9.58 -8.98
C GLU A 38 10.70 -10.58 -9.67
N ALA A 39 12.01 -10.48 -9.42
CA ALA A 39 13.00 -11.40 -9.98
C ALA A 39 12.79 -12.86 -9.53
N ALA A 40 12.21 -13.07 -8.36
CA ALA A 40 11.82 -14.39 -7.84
C ALA A 40 10.50 -14.92 -8.46
N GLY A 41 9.83 -14.14 -9.30
CA GLY A 41 8.61 -14.53 -10.00
C GLY A 41 7.31 -14.07 -9.33
N ALA A 42 7.36 -13.11 -8.40
CA ALA A 42 6.15 -12.45 -7.95
C ALA A 42 5.42 -11.81 -9.14
N GLN A 43 4.09 -11.87 -9.15
CA GLN A 43 3.26 -11.34 -10.23
C GLN A 43 2.59 -10.01 -9.86
N MET A 44 2.68 -9.63 -8.59
CA MET A 44 2.14 -8.40 -8.01
C MET A 44 2.80 -8.20 -6.64
N VAL A 45 2.94 -6.95 -6.20
CA VAL A 45 3.39 -6.61 -4.84
C VAL A 45 2.41 -5.66 -4.16
N VAL A 46 2.36 -5.71 -2.83
CA VAL A 46 1.57 -4.79 -2.01
C VAL A 46 2.51 -3.90 -1.22
N LEU A 47 2.31 -2.58 -1.28
CA LEU A 47 3.01 -1.60 -0.45
C LEU A 47 2.08 -1.08 0.64
N GLU A 48 2.51 -1.20 1.89
CA GLU A 48 1.73 -0.78 3.06
C GLU A 48 2.45 0.31 3.86
N CYS A 49 1.76 1.41 4.14
CA CYS A 49 2.25 2.51 4.96
C CYS A 49 3.63 3.05 4.50
N VAL A 50 3.74 3.36 3.20
CA VAL A 50 4.99 3.84 2.57
C VAL A 50 4.81 5.31 2.13
N PRO A 51 5.82 6.20 2.29
CA PRO A 51 5.75 7.55 1.76
C PRO A 51 5.45 7.58 0.26
N VAL A 52 4.61 8.52 -0.19
CA VAL A 52 4.18 8.60 -1.60
C VAL A 52 5.35 8.62 -2.57
N ALA A 53 6.41 9.38 -2.25
CA ALA A 53 7.61 9.46 -3.10
C ALA A 53 8.32 8.11 -3.27
N LEU A 54 8.36 7.28 -2.22
CA LEU A 54 8.95 5.94 -2.31
C LEU A 54 8.00 4.97 -3.03
N ALA A 55 6.70 5.03 -2.77
CA ALA A 55 5.72 4.21 -3.47
C ALA A 55 5.74 4.47 -4.99
N GLN A 56 5.87 5.73 -5.40
CA GLN A 56 6.02 6.11 -6.80
C GLN A 56 7.30 5.52 -7.39
N ARG A 57 8.46 5.68 -6.71
CA ARG A 57 9.73 5.11 -7.17
C ARG A 57 9.66 3.59 -7.36
N VAL A 58 8.99 2.86 -6.47
CA VAL A 58 8.82 1.41 -6.58
C VAL A 58 7.89 1.08 -7.74
N THR A 59 6.75 1.77 -7.87
CA THR A 59 5.79 1.55 -8.96
C THR A 59 6.41 1.80 -10.33
N GLU A 60 7.25 2.82 -10.48
CA GLU A 60 7.97 3.11 -11.72
C GLU A 60 9.09 2.12 -12.04
N ALA A 61 9.62 1.42 -11.02
CA ALA A 61 10.76 0.51 -11.18
C ALA A 61 10.36 -0.93 -11.50
N LEU A 62 9.20 -1.39 -11.04
CA LEU A 62 8.69 -2.75 -11.27
C LEU A 62 7.91 -2.82 -12.59
N ALA A 63 7.96 -3.96 -13.26
CA ALA A 63 7.12 -4.27 -14.42
C ALA A 63 5.80 -4.96 -14.03
N ILE A 64 5.74 -5.51 -12.81
CA ILE A 64 4.52 -6.09 -12.23
C ILE A 64 3.67 -5.04 -11.49
N PRO A 65 2.34 -5.24 -11.39
CA PRO A 65 1.47 -4.31 -10.69
C PRO A 65 1.83 -4.14 -9.20
N VAL A 66 1.77 -2.90 -8.74
CA VAL A 66 1.93 -2.50 -7.34
C VAL A 66 0.57 -2.06 -6.77
N ILE A 67 0.16 -2.66 -5.65
CA ILE A 67 -1.08 -2.33 -4.95
C ILE A 67 -0.78 -1.58 -3.66
N GLY A 68 -1.36 -0.39 -3.48
CA GLY A 68 -1.15 0.45 -2.31
C GLY A 68 -2.18 0.25 -1.21
N ILE A 69 -1.74 0.33 0.04
CA ILE A 69 -2.58 0.61 1.22
C ILE A 69 -1.84 1.59 2.13
N GLY A 70 -2.29 2.84 2.15
CA GLY A 70 -1.52 3.91 2.78
C GLY A 70 -0.19 4.17 2.07
N ALA A 71 -0.19 4.12 0.73
CA ALA A 71 0.98 4.38 -0.11
C ALA A 71 0.72 5.53 -1.13
N GLY A 72 -0.37 6.29 -0.95
CA GLY A 72 -0.84 7.30 -1.91
C GLY A 72 -1.53 6.71 -3.13
N ASN A 73 -1.92 7.59 -4.07
CA ASN A 73 -2.59 7.27 -5.33
C ASN A 73 -1.64 7.02 -6.51
N VAL A 74 -0.36 6.79 -6.23
CA VAL A 74 0.70 6.63 -7.25
C VAL A 74 0.96 5.17 -7.65
N THR A 75 0.32 4.21 -6.96
CA THR A 75 0.42 2.78 -7.25
C THR A 75 -0.63 2.36 -8.28
N ASP A 76 -0.42 1.24 -8.98
CA ASP A 76 -1.30 0.75 -10.07
C ASP A 76 -2.71 0.37 -9.60
N GLY A 77 -2.86 0.04 -8.31
CA GLY A 77 -4.14 -0.22 -7.68
C GLY A 77 -4.11 0.07 -6.19
N GLN A 78 -5.25 -0.14 -5.54
CA GLN A 78 -5.45 0.14 -4.13
C GLN A 78 -6.12 -1.05 -3.45
N ILE A 79 -5.87 -1.21 -2.16
CA ILE A 79 -6.57 -2.16 -1.31
C ILE A 79 -6.93 -1.53 0.03
N LEU A 80 -8.08 -1.91 0.57
CA LEU A 80 -8.51 -1.57 1.93
C LEU A 80 -9.11 -2.80 2.61
N VAL A 81 -9.02 -2.82 3.93
CA VAL A 81 -9.80 -3.75 4.75
C VAL A 81 -11.27 -3.33 4.69
N MET A 82 -12.16 -4.25 4.30
CA MET A 82 -13.59 -3.95 4.12
C MET A 82 -14.26 -3.35 5.37
N HIS A 83 -13.87 -3.80 6.56
CA HIS A 83 -14.44 -3.32 7.82
C HIS A 83 -14.10 -1.85 8.08
N ASP A 84 -12.91 -1.42 7.68
CA ASP A 84 -12.46 -0.05 7.79
C ASP A 84 -13.13 0.83 6.74
N ALA A 85 -13.14 0.38 5.47
CA ALA A 85 -13.74 1.09 4.35
C ALA A 85 -15.25 1.35 4.51
N PHE A 86 -15.95 0.53 5.28
CA PHE A 86 -17.39 0.62 5.50
C PHE A 86 -17.78 0.90 6.96
N GLY A 87 -16.84 1.36 7.78
CA GLY A 87 -17.13 1.86 9.14
C GLY A 87 -17.64 0.81 10.13
N ILE A 88 -17.34 -0.47 9.91
CA ILE A 88 -17.65 -1.55 10.85
C ILE A 88 -16.61 -1.59 11.97
N THR A 89 -15.36 -1.24 11.66
CA THR A 89 -14.30 -1.13 12.65
C THR A 89 -14.62 -0.01 13.63
N GLY A 90 -14.80 -0.36 14.90
CA GLY A 90 -14.97 0.61 15.99
C GLY A 90 -13.62 1.08 16.53
N GLY A 91 -13.56 2.31 17.02
CA GLY A 91 -12.38 2.85 17.71
C GLY A 91 -11.44 3.62 16.78
N HIS A 92 -10.16 3.21 16.73
CA HIS A 92 -9.12 3.91 15.98
C HIS A 92 -9.11 3.52 14.50
N ILE A 93 -9.52 4.45 13.65
CA ILE A 93 -9.46 4.29 12.19
C ILE A 93 -8.08 4.77 11.70
N PRO A 94 -7.34 3.96 10.93
CA PRO A 94 -6.05 4.37 10.38
C PRO A 94 -6.17 5.60 9.48
N LYS A 95 -5.14 6.45 9.46
CA LYS A 95 -5.11 7.71 8.68
C LYS A 95 -5.46 7.51 7.19
N PHE A 96 -5.03 6.40 6.60
CA PHE A 96 -5.21 6.12 5.18
C PHE A 96 -6.61 5.63 4.80
N VAL A 97 -7.49 5.39 5.77
CA VAL A 97 -8.83 4.85 5.53
C VAL A 97 -9.82 5.99 5.26
N LYS A 98 -10.67 5.80 4.24
CA LYS A 98 -11.89 6.56 4.00
C LYS A 98 -13.11 5.67 4.29
N ASN A 99 -14.12 6.19 5.00
CA ASN A 99 -15.38 5.49 5.23
C ASN A 99 -16.40 5.82 4.12
N PHE A 100 -16.46 4.97 3.10
CA PHE A 100 -17.36 5.14 1.95
C PHE A 100 -18.84 4.88 2.29
N LEU A 101 -19.11 4.12 3.35
CA LEU A 101 -20.49 3.86 3.78
C LEU A 101 -21.13 5.10 4.40
N LEU A 102 -20.34 5.93 5.10
CA LEU A 102 -20.83 7.16 5.72
C LEU A 102 -21.32 8.18 4.68
N GLU A 103 -20.69 8.24 3.52
CA GLU A 103 -21.05 9.17 2.43
C GLU A 103 -22.26 8.68 1.61
N THR A 104 -22.40 7.37 1.43
CA THR A 104 -23.39 6.78 0.52
C THR A 104 -24.65 6.26 1.21
N GLY A 105 -24.53 5.82 2.46
CA GLY A 105 -25.62 5.17 3.21
C GLY A 105 -26.04 3.79 2.70
N GLU A 106 -25.39 3.24 1.67
CA GLU A 106 -25.74 1.94 1.07
C GLU A 106 -24.47 1.19 0.64
N MET A 107 -24.37 -0.09 1.01
CA MET A 107 -23.13 -0.87 0.84
C MET A 107 -22.68 -0.98 -0.62
N ARG A 108 -23.59 -1.26 -1.57
CA ARG A 108 -23.22 -1.37 -2.99
C ARG A 108 -22.81 -0.02 -3.56
N ALA A 109 -23.44 1.07 -3.13
CA ALA A 109 -23.03 2.43 -3.48
C ALA A 109 -21.64 2.76 -2.93
N ALA A 110 -21.36 2.41 -1.68
CA ALA A 110 -20.04 2.56 -1.06
C ALA A 110 -18.94 1.83 -1.85
N VAL A 111 -19.19 0.57 -2.23
CA VAL A 111 -18.25 -0.22 -3.06
C VAL A 111 -18.03 0.44 -4.42
N ARG A 112 -19.11 0.89 -5.10
CA ARG A 112 -18.98 1.58 -6.41
C ARG A 112 -18.21 2.89 -6.28
N GLN A 113 -18.41 3.63 -5.19
CA GLN A 113 -17.71 4.88 -4.97
C GLN A 113 -16.22 4.64 -4.71
N TYR A 114 -15.86 3.63 -3.92
CA TYR A 114 -14.46 3.22 -3.74
C TYR A 114 -13.79 2.91 -5.09
N VAL A 115 -14.43 2.08 -5.92
CA VAL A 115 -13.90 1.73 -7.26
C VAL A 115 -13.73 2.99 -8.12
N ALA A 116 -14.76 3.84 -8.19
CA ALA A 116 -14.72 5.05 -9.02
C ALA A 116 -13.63 6.03 -8.58
N GLU A 117 -13.45 6.22 -7.27
CA GLU A 117 -12.42 7.15 -6.76
C GLU A 117 -11.00 6.60 -6.91
N VAL A 118 -10.80 5.29 -6.84
CA VAL A 118 -9.51 4.64 -7.16
C VAL A 118 -9.18 4.80 -8.64
N GLU A 119 -10.13 4.49 -9.53
CA GLU A 119 -9.95 4.63 -10.99
C GLU A 119 -9.71 6.09 -11.40
N ALA A 120 -10.36 7.05 -10.73
CA ALA A 120 -10.17 8.47 -10.98
C ALA A 120 -8.88 9.03 -10.34
N GLY A 121 -8.18 8.25 -9.52
CA GLY A 121 -7.01 8.70 -8.75
C GLY A 121 -7.34 9.73 -7.67
N THR A 122 -8.62 9.92 -7.31
CA THR A 122 -9.06 10.84 -6.24
C THR A 122 -8.98 10.20 -4.86
N TYR A 123 -8.98 8.87 -4.79
CA TYR A 123 -8.66 8.11 -3.58
C TYR A 123 -7.47 7.17 -3.84
N PRO A 124 -6.45 7.13 -2.95
CA PRO A 124 -6.28 7.92 -1.72
C PRO A 124 -5.96 9.40 -2.01
N ALA A 125 -6.60 10.30 -1.26
CA ALA A 125 -6.27 11.73 -1.28
C ALA A 125 -5.06 12.06 -0.39
N GLU A 126 -4.63 13.34 -0.36
CA GLU A 126 -3.47 13.79 0.42
C GLU A 126 -3.65 13.54 1.92
N GLU A 127 -4.87 13.73 2.46
CA GLU A 127 -5.18 13.44 3.86
C GLU A 127 -5.09 11.95 4.22
N HIS A 128 -5.15 11.06 3.23
CA HIS A 128 -5.01 9.61 3.38
C HIS A 128 -3.58 9.11 3.11
N SER A 129 -2.65 10.03 2.80
CA SER A 129 -1.30 9.70 2.34
C SER A 129 -0.23 9.99 3.41
N PHE A 130 0.93 9.35 3.28
CA PHE A 130 2.12 9.63 4.09
C PHE A 130 3.22 10.27 3.25
N HIS A 131 3.94 11.21 3.85
CA HIS A 131 5.07 11.91 3.25
C HIS A 131 6.30 11.77 4.15
#